data_AF-A0A8E3B1X3-F1
#
_entry.id   AF-A0A8E3B1X3-F1
#
_cell.length_a   1.000
_cell.length_b   1.000
_cell.length_c   1.000
_cell.angle_alpha   90.00
_cell.angle_beta   90.00
_cell.angle_gamma   90.00
#
_symmetry.space_group_name_H-M   'P 1'
#
loop_
_entity.id
_entity.type
_entity.pdbx_description
1 polymer ?
#
loop_
_entity_poly.entity_id
_entity_poly.type
_entity_poly.pdbx_seq_one_letter_code
_entity_poly.pdbx_strand_id
1 'polypeptide(L)'
;MRCGQAPAPLQAIDRSPGGTGTTSARLAQLYGKGRLKVGDTFRQESLIGTVFEGRIEAEADVGPFKGIKPSVGGWARIIGHNTIFVDDRDPLAHGFQIK
;
A
#
# COMPACT_ATOMS: atom_id res chain seq x y z
N MET A 1 -33.23 -3.94 16.91
CA MET A 1 -32.55 -2.82 16.21
C MET A 1 -31.20 -3.31 15.73
N ARG A 2 -31.03 -3.51 14.42
CA ARG A 2 -29.75 -3.96 13.84
C ARG A 2 -28.84 -2.74 13.68
N CYS A 3 -27.67 -2.81 14.31
CA CYS A 3 -26.57 -1.86 14.16
C CYS A 3 -26.33 -1.64 12.66
N GLY A 4 -26.56 -0.40 12.21
CA GLY A 4 -26.45 0.00 10.81
C GLY A 4 -25.06 -0.26 10.28
N GLN A 5 -25.01 -0.89 9.11
CA GLN A 5 -23.81 -1.14 8.34
C GLN A 5 -23.03 0.17 8.17
N ALA A 6 -21.76 0.18 8.55
CA ALA A 6 -20.85 1.27 8.24
C ALA A 6 -20.90 1.53 6.71
N PRO A 7 -21.07 2.79 6.27
CA PRO A 7 -21.02 3.09 4.84
C PRO A 7 -19.67 2.62 4.30
N ALA A 8 -19.68 1.87 3.19
CA ALA A 8 -18.47 1.43 2.51
C ALA A 8 -17.50 2.63 2.40
N PRO A 9 -16.23 2.49 2.80
CA PRO A 9 -15.28 3.58 2.73
C PRO A 9 -15.21 4.09 1.29
N LEU A 10 -15.06 5.41 1.10
CA LEU A 10 -14.68 5.96 -0.21
C LEU A 10 -13.54 5.10 -0.75
N GLN A 11 -13.61 4.72 -2.03
CA GLN A 11 -12.50 4.03 -2.68
C GLN A 11 -11.31 5.00 -2.74
N ALA A 12 -10.51 5.00 -1.67
CA ALA A 12 -9.29 5.78 -1.61
C ALA A 12 -8.32 5.21 -2.64
N ILE A 13 -8.01 6.01 -3.65
CA ILE A 13 -7.03 5.66 -4.67
C ILE A 13 -5.65 5.96 -4.08
N ASP A 14 -4.77 4.94 -4.04
CA ASP A 14 -3.37 5.15 -3.73
C ASP A 14 -2.70 5.93 -4.87
N ARG A 15 -2.05 7.03 -4.53
CA ARG A 15 -1.34 7.88 -5.49
C ARG A 15 0.10 7.43 -5.66
N SER A 16 0.63 6.67 -4.72
CA SER A 16 1.87 5.94 -4.92
C SER A 16 1.62 4.69 -5.78
N PRO A 17 2.67 4.00 -6.26
CA PRO A 17 2.49 2.76 -7.01
C PRO A 17 1.85 1.64 -6.17
N GLY A 18 1.77 1.79 -4.86
CA GLY A 18 1.26 0.82 -3.90
C GLY A 18 2.30 -0.22 -3.50
N GLY A 19 2.96 -0.01 -2.36
CA GLY A 19 4.10 -0.85 -1.92
C GLY A 19 3.72 -2.30 -1.56
N THR A 20 2.78 -2.48 -0.63
CA THR A 20 2.34 -3.80 -0.16
C THR A 20 1.39 -4.48 -1.16
N GLY A 21 0.33 -3.77 -1.54
CA GLY A 21 -0.74 -4.33 -2.37
C GLY A 21 -0.34 -4.53 -3.83
N THR A 22 0.43 -3.61 -4.41
CA THR A 22 0.68 -3.62 -5.85
C THR A 22 2.09 -4.09 -6.19
N THR A 23 3.14 -3.66 -5.50
CA THR A 23 4.52 -4.09 -5.81
C THR A 23 4.84 -5.47 -5.23
N SER A 24 4.63 -5.68 -3.93
CA SER A 24 5.00 -6.94 -3.25
C SER A 24 4.14 -8.13 -3.68
N ALA A 25 2.81 -7.96 -3.74
CA ALA A 25 1.92 -9.03 -4.20
C ALA A 25 2.12 -9.35 -5.69
N ARG A 26 2.42 -8.34 -6.52
CA ARG A 26 2.70 -8.57 -7.95
C ARG A 26 4.02 -9.30 -8.15
N LEU A 27 5.05 -9.00 -7.37
CA LEU A 27 6.29 -9.78 -7.35
C LEU A 27 6.01 -11.25 -7.01
N ALA A 28 5.23 -11.52 -5.96
CA ALA A 28 4.88 -12.88 -5.57
C ALA A 28 4.08 -13.59 -6.68
N GLN A 29 3.15 -12.89 -7.33
CA GLN A 29 2.37 -13.42 -8.46
C GLN A 29 3.26 -13.74 -9.67
N LEU A 30 4.19 -12.85 -10.03
CA LEU A 30 5.08 -13.02 -11.18
C LEU A 30 6.11 -14.13 -10.93
N TYR A 31 6.61 -14.22 -9.69
CA TYR A 31 7.46 -15.32 -9.24
C TYR A 31 6.73 -16.67 -9.30
N GLY A 32 5.50 -16.75 -8.78
CA GLY A 32 4.68 -17.97 -8.86
C GLY A 32 4.34 -18.40 -10.29
N LYS A 33 4.37 -17.47 -11.25
CA LYS A 33 4.21 -17.75 -12.69
C LYS A 33 5.54 -18.05 -13.40
N GLY A 34 6.67 -18.09 -12.68
CA GLY A 34 8.01 -18.33 -13.23
C GLY A 34 8.54 -17.19 -14.11
N ARG A 35 7.94 -16.00 -14.06
CA ARG A 35 8.32 -14.83 -14.88
C ARG A 35 9.41 -13.97 -14.26
N LEU A 36 9.60 -14.08 -12.94
CA LEU A 36 10.66 -13.44 -12.18
C LEU A 36 11.33 -14.48 -11.30
N LYS A 37 12.63 -14.34 -11.09
CA LYS A 37 13.46 -15.18 -10.23
C LYS A 37 13.98 -14.38 -9.04
N VAL A 38 14.53 -15.10 -8.06
CA VAL A 38 15.27 -14.46 -6.96
C VAL A 38 16.42 -13.63 -7.54
N GLY A 39 16.50 -12.38 -7.09
CA GLY A 39 17.48 -11.40 -7.55
C GLY A 39 16.93 -10.42 -8.59
N ASP A 40 15.81 -10.73 -9.26
CA ASP A 40 15.24 -9.87 -10.30
C ASP A 40 14.55 -8.64 -9.71
N THR A 41 14.67 -7.53 -10.44
CA THR A 41 14.06 -6.24 -10.11
C THR A 41 12.83 -6.01 -10.99
N PHE A 42 11.79 -5.42 -10.39
CA PHE A 42 10.53 -5.07 -11.01
C PHE A 42 10.21 -3.61 -10.73
N ARG A 43 9.81 -2.85 -11.75
CA ARG A 43 9.42 -1.44 -11.60
C ARG A 43 7.91 -1.34 -11.73
N GLN A 44 7.27 -0.77 -10.71
CA GLN A 44 5.83 -0.54 -10.68
C GLN A 44 5.57 0.97 -10.77
N GLU A 45 4.72 1.36 -11.71
CA GLU A 45 4.32 2.74 -11.93
C GLU A 45 2.91 3.01 -11.38
N SER A 46 2.73 4.16 -10.72
CA SER A 46 1.44 4.66 -10.24
C SER A 46 0.65 5.38 -11.34
N LEU A 47 -0.63 5.68 -11.08
CA LEU A 47 -1.46 6.51 -11.96
C LEU A 47 -0.86 7.91 -12.25
N ILE A 48 -0.11 8.49 -11.31
CA ILE A 48 0.49 9.82 -11.45
C ILE A 48 1.96 9.79 -11.89
N GLY A 49 2.46 8.64 -12.38
CA GLY A 49 3.82 8.51 -12.93
C GLY A 49 4.94 8.35 -11.90
N THR A 50 4.63 8.24 -10.60
CA THR A 50 5.63 7.84 -9.60
C THR A 50 5.98 6.36 -9.76
N VAL A 51 7.20 5.97 -9.37
CA VAL A 51 7.73 4.61 -9.57
C VAL A 51 8.33 4.06 -8.28
N PHE A 52 8.01 2.80 -7.99
CA PHE A 52 8.66 2.00 -6.95
C PHE A 52 9.45 0.87 -7.60
N GLU A 53 10.59 0.54 -6.99
CA GLU A 53 11.44 -0.56 -7.42
C GLU A 53 11.29 -1.69 -6.42
N GLY A 54 10.75 -2.82 -6.86
CA GLY A 54 10.63 -4.03 -6.08
C GLY A 54 11.69 -5.05 -6.48
N ARG A 55 12.26 -5.79 -5.54
CA ARG A 55 13.17 -6.91 -5.84
C ARG A 55 12.82 -8.14 -5.03
N ILE A 56 13.05 -9.31 -5.61
CA ILE A 56 12.88 -10.59 -4.91
C ILE A 56 14.21 -10.92 -4.23
N GLU A 57 14.30 -10.71 -2.91
CA GLU A 57 15.54 -10.94 -2.16
C GLU A 57 15.79 -12.43 -1.92
N ALA A 58 14.75 -13.19 -1.61
CA ALA A 58 14.83 -14.62 -1.35
C ALA A 58 13.46 -15.30 -1.48
N GLU A 59 13.49 -16.63 -1.51
CA GLU A 59 12.30 -17.45 -1.28
C GLU A 59 12.03 -17.56 0.23
N ALA A 60 10.76 -17.75 0.58
CA ALA A 60 10.35 -18.00 1.96
C ALA A 60 9.18 -18.99 2.00
N ASP A 61 9.16 -19.84 3.01
CA ASP A 61 8.00 -20.68 3.30
C ASP A 61 7.03 -19.92 4.22
N VAL A 62 5.78 -19.79 3.79
CA VAL A 62 4.69 -19.13 4.53
C VAL A 62 3.64 -20.19 4.85
N GLY A 63 3.85 -20.89 5.96
CA GLY A 63 3.04 -22.05 6.33
C GLY A 63 3.11 -23.13 5.23
N PRO A 64 1.98 -23.57 4.65
CA PRO A 64 1.98 -24.55 3.57
C PRO A 64 2.31 -23.97 2.18
N PHE A 65 2.48 -22.65 2.06
CA PHE A 65 2.68 -21.99 0.77
C PHE A 65 4.12 -21.56 0.54
N LYS A 66 4.59 -21.69 -0.71
CA LYS A 66 5.84 -21.06 -1.17
C LYS A 66 5.59 -19.58 -1.41
N GLY A 67 6.39 -18.73 -0.78
CA GLY A 67 6.36 -17.29 -0.87
C GLY A 67 7.73 -16.71 -1.19
N ILE A 68 7.80 -15.38 -1.14
CA ILE A 68 9.02 -14.62 -1.40
C ILE A 68 9.26 -13.61 -0.29
N LYS A 69 10.50 -13.15 -0.15
CA LYS A 69 10.88 -11.95 0.61
C LYS A 69 11.07 -10.80 -0.38
N PRO A 70 10.06 -9.95 -0.61
CA PRO A 70 10.21 -8.79 -1.47
C PRO A 70 10.88 -7.64 -0.71
N SER A 71 11.74 -6.89 -1.38
CA SER A 71 12.16 -5.55 -0.98
C SER A 71 11.44 -4.54 -1.87
N VAL A 72 11.07 -3.38 -1.31
CA VAL A 72 10.46 -2.27 -2.08
C VAL A 72 11.20 -0.99 -1.75
N GLY A 73 11.77 -0.38 -2.77
CA GLY A 73 12.45 0.91 -2.74
C GLY A 73 11.56 2.02 -3.32
N GLY A 74 11.60 3.16 -2.64
CA GLY A 74 10.94 4.40 -3.05
C GLY A 74 11.58 5.59 -2.34
N TRP A 75 11.03 6.78 -2.56
CA TRP A 75 11.48 8.00 -1.90
C TRP A 75 10.30 8.76 -1.29
N ALA A 76 10.58 9.55 -0.28
CA ALA A 76 9.62 10.44 0.36
C ALA A 76 10.23 11.85 0.54
N ARG A 77 9.37 12.86 0.69
CA ARG A 77 9.78 14.24 0.94
C ARG A 77 9.00 14.80 2.13
N ILE A 78 9.66 15.63 2.92
CA ILE A 78 9.01 16.40 3.97
C ILE A 78 8.18 17.49 3.29
N ILE A 79 6.87 17.51 3.54
CA ILE A 79 5.93 18.48 2.97
C ILE A 79 5.44 19.52 3.99
N GLY A 80 5.71 19.32 5.27
CA GLY A 80 5.29 20.25 6.32
C GLY A 80 5.49 19.69 7.72
N HIS A 81 5.45 20.60 8.70
CA HIS A 81 5.38 20.29 10.12
C HIS A 81 4.08 20.87 10.65
N ASN A 82 3.18 20.01 11.11
CA ASN A 82 1.82 20.40 11.47
C ASN A 82 1.60 20.23 12.97
N THR A 83 1.03 21.27 13.60
CA THR A 83 0.45 21.16 14.94
C THR A 83 -1.07 21.19 14.79
N ILE A 84 -1.73 20.07 15.08
CA ILE A 84 -3.18 19.92 14.95
C ILE A 84 -3.79 20.03 16.35
N PHE A 85 -4.71 20.97 16.53
CA PHE A 85 -5.45 21.16 17.77
C PHE A 85 -6.89 20.67 17.57
N VAL A 86 -7.41 19.95 18.56
CA VAL A 86 -8.79 19.44 18.57
C VAL A 86 -9.42 19.88 19.89
N ASP A 87 -10.56 20.59 19.81
CA ASP A 87 -11.33 21.05 20.98
C ASP A 87 -12.53 20.13 21.17
N ASP A 88 -12.72 19.62 22.39
CA ASP A 88 -13.84 18.72 22.72
C ASP A 88 -15.22 19.38 22.57
N ARG A 89 -15.27 20.71 22.49
CA ARG A 89 -16.51 21.47 22.25
C ARG A 89 -16.84 21.60 20.76
N ASP A 90 -15.92 21.26 19.85
CA ASP A 90 -16.16 21.30 18.42
C ASP A 90 -17.02 20.10 17.99
N PRO A 91 -18.26 20.32 17.50
CA PRO A 91 -19.12 19.24 17.04
C PRO A 91 -18.55 18.46 15.84
N LEU A 92 -17.51 18.98 15.18
CA LEU A 92 -16.82 18.36 14.05
C LEU A 92 -15.40 17.88 14.40
N ALA A 93 -15.05 17.78 15.69
CA ALA A 93 -13.74 17.36 16.18
C ALA A 93 -13.24 16.03 15.58
N HIS A 94 -14.15 15.12 15.23
CA HIS A 94 -13.82 13.80 14.67
C HIS A 94 -13.80 13.77 13.13
N GLY A 95 -13.94 14.94 12.49
CA GLY A 95 -14.06 15.06 11.05
C GLY A 95 -15.40 14.58 10.51
N PHE A 96 -15.57 14.76 9.21
CA PHE A 96 -16.75 14.31 8.47
C PHE A 96 -16.34 14.00 7.03
N GLN A 97 -17.19 13.27 6.32
CA GLN A 97 -16.95 12.91 4.93
C GLN A 97 -18.22 13.15 4.12
N ILE A 98 -18.09 13.92 3.05
CA ILE A 98 -19.16 14.15 2.07
C ILE A 98 -18.92 13.19 0.89
N LYS A 99 -19.99 12.64 0.31
CA LYS A 99 -19.94 11.69 -0.81
C LYS A 99 -20.04 12.41 -2.15
#